data_AF-A0A182MGP7-F1
#
_entry.id   AF-A0A182MGP7-F1
#
_cell.length_a   1.000
_cell.length_b   1.000
_cell.length_c   1.000
_cell.angle_alpha   90.00
_cell.angle_beta   90.00
_cell.angle_gamma   90.00
#
_symmetry.space_group_name_H-M   'P 1'
#
loop_
_entity.id
_entity.type
_entity.pdbx_description
1 polymer ?
#
loop_
_entity_poly.entity_id
_entity_poly.type
_entity_poly.pdbx_seq_one_letter_code
_entity_poly.pdbx_strand_id
1 'polypeptide(L)'
;MSSDIRSVPIRSDIILTLIGGSSNLGRSASYQPGRQLPKQTQDEVYDRGYQLLYKTCALSGPVPNFGLPGPVPGSSQVIDVSDQTSSLLQTATHNLNTSLTSNYAKLQATLLQLGTFAYFTASIDRSVVIPLLALVRDTSGNVGDNFKTVLEGINVTQDYINNTLPGELKKLELLINHYVSDRLEDGFGCVRSGLNRLSASVTSLQSAIMAAVKEAETVSLPVNTLRRYVSLTAVHDIARAVNAVRICIPSIIESINSTIERLKTADGCEPTTSVHAEFRFPQHIGTNALTLP
;
A
#
# COMPACT_ATOMS: atom_id res chain seq x y z
N MET A 1 37.60 -2.71 -26.84
CA MET A 1 36.61 -3.81 -26.72
C MET A 1 35.30 -3.15 -26.33
N SER A 2 34.35 -3.21 -27.27
CA SER A 2 33.09 -2.48 -27.28
C SER A 2 31.94 -3.48 -27.12
N SER A 3 30.96 -3.13 -26.30
CA SER A 3 29.64 -3.78 -26.18
C SER A 3 28.78 -2.80 -25.38
N ASP A 4 27.95 -1.92 -25.94
CA ASP A 4 26.91 -2.06 -26.96
C ASP A 4 25.81 -3.07 -26.52
N ILE A 5 24.87 -2.59 -25.69
CA ILE A 5 23.59 -3.25 -25.43
C ILE A 5 22.49 -2.30 -25.88
N ARG A 6 21.81 -2.73 -26.94
CA ARG A 6 20.72 -2.05 -27.62
C ARG A 6 19.40 -2.25 -26.89
N SER A 7 18.65 -1.16 -26.85
CA SER A 7 17.21 -1.05 -26.57
C SER A 7 16.38 -1.58 -27.73
N VAL A 8 15.30 -2.34 -27.46
CA VAL A 8 14.11 -2.49 -28.34
C VAL A 8 12.90 -3.04 -27.52
N PRO A 9 11.63 -2.98 -27.98
CA PRO A 9 10.60 -2.19 -27.31
C PRO A 9 9.30 -2.96 -26.98
N ILE A 10 8.38 -2.25 -26.34
CA ILE A 10 7.00 -2.63 -26.03
C ILE A 10 6.17 -2.74 -27.32
N ARG A 11 5.33 -3.79 -27.43
CA ARG A 11 4.14 -3.80 -28.29
C ARG A 11 2.94 -4.39 -27.55
N SER A 12 1.92 -3.55 -27.39
CA SER A 12 0.51 -3.94 -27.31
C SER A 12 0.12 -4.68 -28.59
N ASP A 13 -0.76 -5.68 -28.50
CA ASP A 13 -1.91 -5.80 -29.39
C ASP A 13 -2.94 -6.82 -28.88
N ILE A 14 -4.19 -6.42 -29.07
CA ILE A 14 -5.48 -7.03 -28.78
C ILE A 14 -5.79 -8.10 -29.83
N ILE A 15 -6.33 -9.27 -29.45
CA ILE A 15 -7.23 -10.06 -30.31
C ILE A 15 -8.36 -10.69 -29.47
N LEU A 16 -9.58 -10.19 -29.70
CA LEU A 16 -10.86 -10.88 -29.45
C LEU A 16 -10.98 -12.07 -30.41
N THR A 17 -11.47 -13.21 -29.94
CA THR A 17 -12.01 -14.25 -30.83
C THR A 17 -13.37 -14.71 -30.30
N LEU A 18 -14.42 -14.23 -30.96
CA LEU A 18 -15.76 -14.79 -30.97
C LEU A 18 -15.78 -15.95 -31.98
N ILE A 19 -16.22 -17.14 -31.57
CA ILE A 19 -16.71 -18.17 -32.50
C ILE A 19 -18.02 -18.71 -31.96
N GLY A 20 -19.10 -18.45 -32.69
CA GLY A 20 -20.38 -19.11 -32.56
C GLY A 20 -20.40 -20.45 -33.30
N GLY A 21 -21.34 -21.31 -32.92
CA GLY A 21 -21.60 -22.58 -33.60
C GLY A 21 -22.87 -23.23 -33.07
N SER A 22 -24.02 -22.84 -33.61
CA SER A 22 -25.27 -23.60 -33.56
C SER A 22 -25.18 -24.82 -34.48
N SER A 23 -25.74 -25.96 -34.07
CA SER A 23 -26.65 -26.79 -34.89
C SER A 23 -27.34 -27.87 -34.04
N ASN A 24 -28.63 -28.03 -34.34
CA ASN A 24 -29.62 -28.98 -33.84
C ASN A 24 -29.21 -30.46 -33.86
N LEU A 25 -29.89 -31.26 -33.01
CA LEU A 25 -30.60 -32.47 -33.43
C LEU A 25 -31.57 -32.94 -32.33
N GLY A 26 -32.85 -32.99 -32.67
CA GLY A 26 -33.92 -33.43 -31.78
C GLY A 26 -33.99 -34.95 -31.64
N ARG A 27 -34.58 -35.38 -30.53
CA ARG A 27 -35.25 -36.69 -30.41
C ARG A 27 -36.29 -36.63 -29.30
N SER A 28 -37.55 -36.70 -29.71
CA SER A 28 -38.72 -36.92 -28.87
C SER A 28 -38.78 -38.40 -28.46
N ALA A 29 -39.02 -38.67 -27.17
CA ALA A 29 -39.50 -39.97 -26.71
C ALA A 29 -40.31 -39.82 -25.41
N SER A 30 -41.62 -39.79 -25.60
CA SER A 30 -42.66 -40.55 -24.89
C SER A 30 -42.69 -40.59 -23.34
N TYR A 31 -43.77 -39.98 -22.85
CA TYR A 31 -44.38 -40.09 -21.54
C TYR A 31 -44.80 -41.53 -21.19
N GLN A 32 -44.42 -42.02 -20.00
CA GLN A 32 -45.05 -43.16 -19.32
C GLN A 32 -45.43 -42.76 -17.89
N PRO A 33 -46.70 -42.88 -17.48
CA PRO A 33 -47.14 -42.59 -16.13
C PRO A 33 -47.06 -43.83 -15.23
N GLY A 34 -46.73 -43.64 -13.96
CA GLY A 34 -47.02 -44.61 -12.91
C GLY A 34 -45.83 -45.42 -12.39
N ARG A 35 -45.04 -44.82 -11.49
CA ARG A 35 -44.49 -45.55 -10.34
C ARG A 35 -44.65 -44.71 -9.09
N GLN A 36 -45.39 -45.27 -8.14
CA GLN A 36 -45.59 -44.75 -6.80
C GLN A 36 -44.24 -44.78 -6.06
N LEU A 37 -43.82 -43.62 -5.55
CA LEU A 37 -42.77 -43.51 -4.54
C LEU A 37 -43.38 -43.87 -3.16
N PRO A 38 -42.67 -44.65 -2.33
CA PRO A 38 -43.15 -45.02 -1.01
C PRO A 38 -43.24 -43.79 -0.09
N LYS A 39 -44.28 -43.79 0.76
CA LYS A 39 -44.46 -42.86 1.88
C LYS A 39 -43.20 -42.84 2.73
N GLN A 40 -42.46 -41.74 2.70
CA GLN A 40 -41.53 -41.39 3.75
C GLN A 40 -42.08 -40.20 4.53
N THR A 41 -42.05 -40.42 5.83
CA THR A 41 -42.63 -39.69 6.94
C THR A 41 -42.19 -38.23 6.96
N GLN A 42 -43.19 -37.39 7.17
CA GLN A 42 -43.14 -35.94 7.25
C GLN A 42 -42.63 -35.53 8.63
N ASP A 43 -41.37 -35.83 8.97
CA ASP A 43 -40.75 -35.45 10.26
C ASP A 43 -39.26 -35.02 10.17
N GLU A 44 -38.67 -34.90 8.98
CA GLU A 44 -37.28 -34.38 8.82
C GLU A 44 -37.20 -33.08 7.99
N VAL A 45 -38.25 -32.25 8.06
CA VAL A 45 -38.27 -30.91 7.44
C VAL A 45 -37.79 -29.82 8.41
N TYR A 46 -37.36 -30.19 9.63
CA TYR A 46 -36.90 -29.26 10.66
C TYR A 46 -35.39 -29.35 10.96
N ASP A 47 -34.56 -29.75 9.99
CA ASP A 47 -33.08 -29.71 10.11
C ASP A 47 -32.40 -29.21 8.82
N ARG A 48 -33.02 -28.24 8.15
CA ARG A 48 -32.43 -27.52 6.99
C ARG A 48 -32.50 -26.00 7.12
N GLY A 49 -32.52 -25.49 8.36
CA GLY A 49 -32.70 -24.06 8.66
C GLY A 49 -31.43 -23.24 8.92
N TYR A 50 -30.27 -23.85 9.14
CA TYR A 50 -29.07 -23.13 9.62
C TYR A 50 -27.78 -23.40 8.84
N GLN A 51 -27.86 -23.82 7.58
CA GLN A 51 -26.74 -23.75 6.65
C GLN A 51 -26.74 -22.37 5.96
N LEU A 52 -26.56 -21.32 6.76
CA LEU A 52 -26.21 -19.98 6.26
C LEU A 52 -24.81 -20.08 5.62
N LEU A 53 -24.80 -20.43 4.34
CA LEU A 53 -24.10 -19.70 3.28
C LEU A 53 -22.75 -19.05 3.67
N TYR A 54 -21.83 -19.82 4.23
CA TYR A 54 -20.42 -19.60 3.94
C TYR A 54 -20.19 -20.13 2.53
N LYS A 55 -20.52 -19.28 1.55
CA LYS A 55 -20.00 -19.42 0.19
C LYS A 55 -18.48 -19.24 0.32
N THR A 56 -17.79 -20.34 0.57
CA THR A 56 -16.36 -20.47 0.35
C THR A 56 -16.16 -20.24 -1.14
N CYS A 57 -15.99 -18.98 -1.52
CA CYS A 57 -15.23 -18.67 -2.71
C CYS A 57 -13.84 -19.19 -2.39
N ALA A 58 -13.56 -20.42 -2.79
CA ALA A 58 -12.20 -20.92 -2.86
C ALA A 58 -11.49 -20.04 -3.88
N LEU A 59 -11.02 -18.87 -3.45
CA LEU A 59 -9.89 -18.23 -4.09
C LEU A 59 -8.78 -19.26 -4.00
N SER A 60 -8.59 -20.00 -5.09
CA SER A 60 -7.46 -20.90 -5.33
C SER A 60 -6.18 -20.07 -5.51
N GLY A 61 -5.90 -19.20 -4.55
CA GLY A 61 -4.64 -18.49 -4.36
C GLY A 61 -4.12 -18.80 -2.96
N PRO A 62 -2.83 -18.54 -2.69
CA PRO A 62 -2.27 -18.68 -1.35
C PRO A 62 -3.14 -17.90 -0.35
N VAL A 63 -3.65 -18.59 0.66
CA VAL A 63 -4.42 -17.96 1.74
C VAL A 63 -3.44 -17.09 2.53
N PRO A 64 -3.66 -15.78 2.70
CA PRO A 64 -2.65 -14.89 3.28
C PRO A 64 -2.39 -15.16 4.78
N ASN A 65 -1.17 -15.58 5.15
CA ASN A 65 -0.91 -16.22 6.44
C ASN A 65 0.38 -15.86 7.19
N PHE A 66 1.07 -14.75 6.89
CA PHE A 66 2.24 -14.32 7.69
C PHE A 66 3.31 -15.42 7.87
N GLY A 67 3.54 -16.23 6.83
CA GLY A 67 4.47 -17.36 6.87
C GLY A 67 3.90 -18.65 7.47
N LEU A 68 2.65 -18.68 7.93
CA LEU A 68 1.98 -19.91 8.37
C LEU A 68 1.34 -20.67 7.18
N PRO A 69 1.31 -22.00 7.20
CA PRO A 69 0.62 -22.76 6.14
C PRO A 69 -0.92 -22.59 6.16
N GLY A 70 -1.51 -22.18 7.29
CA GLY A 70 -2.96 -22.12 7.49
C GLY A 70 -3.52 -20.71 7.74
N PRO A 71 -4.81 -20.45 7.39
CA PRO A 71 -5.48 -19.14 7.44
C PRO A 71 -5.25 -18.36 8.74
N VAL A 72 -4.79 -17.12 8.65
CA VAL A 72 -4.81 -16.15 9.74
C VAL A 72 -6.00 -15.18 9.57
N PRO A 73 -6.95 -15.13 10.52
CA PRO A 73 -8.07 -14.19 10.45
C PRO A 73 -7.59 -12.73 10.41
N GLY A 74 -8.19 -11.92 9.53
CA GLY A 74 -7.90 -10.48 9.39
C GLY A 74 -6.79 -10.14 8.38
N SER A 75 -6.08 -11.12 7.83
CA SER A 75 -5.00 -10.87 6.85
C SER A 75 -5.45 -10.13 5.60
N SER A 76 -6.69 -10.37 5.13
CA SER A 76 -7.24 -9.68 3.95
C SER A 76 -7.32 -8.17 4.15
N GLN A 77 -7.69 -7.72 5.35
CA GLN A 77 -7.75 -6.29 5.65
C GLN A 77 -6.36 -5.65 5.64
N VAL A 78 -5.32 -6.38 6.08
CA VAL A 78 -3.93 -5.91 6.00
C VAL A 78 -3.50 -5.78 4.54
N ILE A 79 -3.90 -6.72 3.67
CA ILE A 79 -3.63 -6.62 2.23
C ILE A 79 -4.32 -5.40 1.63
N ASP A 80 -5.63 -5.25 1.85
CA ASP A 80 -6.42 -4.17 1.24
C ASP A 80 -5.85 -2.79 1.58
N VAL A 81 -5.54 -2.55 2.86
CA VAL A 81 -4.96 -1.26 3.27
C VAL A 81 -3.54 -1.07 2.76
N SER A 82 -2.75 -2.14 2.65
CA SER A 82 -1.39 -2.08 2.12
C SER A 82 -1.39 -1.82 0.62
N ASP A 83 -2.25 -2.46 -0.16
CA ASP A 83 -2.41 -2.21 -1.61
C ASP A 83 -2.85 -0.76 -1.86
N GLN A 84 -3.78 -0.22 -1.05
CA GLN A 84 -4.18 1.20 -1.11
C GLN A 84 -3.02 2.14 -0.77
N THR A 85 -2.22 1.79 0.23
CA THR A 85 -1.06 2.60 0.65
C THR A 85 0.02 2.58 -0.42
N SER A 86 0.30 1.40 -1.00
CA SER A 86 1.25 1.22 -2.10
C SER A 86 0.86 2.07 -3.31
N SER A 87 -0.41 1.99 -3.73
CA SER A 87 -0.93 2.78 -4.84
C SER A 87 -0.76 4.28 -4.62
N LEU A 88 -1.01 4.77 -3.40
CA LEU A 88 -0.83 6.18 -3.06
C LEU A 88 0.64 6.61 -3.09
N LEU A 89 1.56 5.81 -2.53
CA LEU A 89 3.00 6.11 -2.51
C LEU A 89 3.60 6.18 -3.91
N GLN A 90 3.11 5.37 -4.85
CA GLN A 90 3.54 5.39 -6.24
C GLN A 90 3.21 6.71 -6.96
N THR A 91 2.22 7.47 -6.47
CA THR A 91 1.87 8.78 -7.05
C THR A 91 2.84 9.90 -6.68
N ALA A 92 3.72 9.70 -5.71
CA ALA A 92 4.59 10.76 -5.17
C ALA A 92 5.54 11.38 -6.22
N THR A 93 5.90 10.62 -7.26
CA THR A 93 6.83 11.08 -8.30
C THR A 93 6.15 11.57 -9.58
N HIS A 94 4.82 11.52 -9.67
CA HIS A 94 4.08 11.78 -10.91
C HIS A 94 4.35 13.16 -11.52
N ASN A 95 4.58 14.20 -10.70
CA ASN A 95 4.78 15.57 -11.18
C ASN A 95 6.26 15.96 -11.36
N LEU A 96 7.20 15.04 -11.15
CA LEU A 96 8.63 15.29 -11.31
C LEU A 96 9.09 15.37 -12.77
N ASN A 97 8.30 14.87 -13.72
CA ASN A 97 8.57 14.96 -15.16
C ASN A 97 8.41 16.38 -15.74
N THR A 98 8.34 17.38 -14.87
CA THR A 98 8.29 18.79 -15.22
C THR A 98 9.66 19.29 -15.64
N SER A 99 9.77 19.93 -16.79
CA SER A 99 10.93 20.74 -17.16
C SER A 99 10.66 22.22 -16.90
N LEU A 100 11.66 22.92 -16.40
CA LEU A 100 11.69 24.38 -16.35
C LEU A 100 12.36 24.90 -17.63
N THR A 101 11.82 25.96 -18.21
CA THR A 101 12.32 26.58 -19.44
C THR A 101 13.45 27.59 -19.16
N SER A 102 13.42 28.24 -18.00
CA SER A 102 14.46 29.18 -17.60
C SER A 102 15.73 28.45 -17.13
N ASN A 103 16.88 29.08 -17.39
CA ASN A 103 18.17 28.65 -16.85
C ASN A 103 18.43 29.19 -15.43
N TYR A 104 17.37 29.56 -14.70
CA TYR A 104 17.53 30.14 -13.38
C TYR A 104 17.87 29.06 -12.36
N ALA A 105 19.15 28.99 -11.99
CA ALA A 105 19.73 27.92 -11.20
C ALA A 105 18.98 27.61 -9.89
N LYS A 106 18.41 28.62 -9.23
CA LYS A 106 17.69 28.45 -7.97
C LYS A 106 16.36 27.70 -8.15
N LEU A 107 15.63 27.93 -9.25
CA LEU A 107 14.39 27.19 -9.53
C LEU A 107 14.72 25.71 -9.86
N GLN A 108 15.76 25.47 -10.65
CA GLN A 108 16.24 24.12 -10.97
C GLN A 108 16.69 23.35 -9.72
N ALA A 109 17.50 24.00 -8.86
CA ALA A 109 17.93 23.41 -7.59
C ALA A 109 16.75 23.08 -6.67
N THR A 110 15.72 23.94 -6.64
CA THR A 110 14.51 23.67 -5.86
C THR A 110 13.75 22.46 -6.40
N LEU A 111 13.56 22.36 -7.72
CA LEU A 111 12.90 21.22 -8.34
C LEU A 111 13.64 19.90 -8.06
N LEU A 112 14.98 19.91 -8.13
CA LEU A 112 15.81 18.75 -7.79
C LEU A 112 15.62 18.34 -6.31
N GLN A 113 15.62 19.32 -5.40
CA GLN A 113 15.42 19.07 -3.97
C GLN A 113 14.02 18.51 -3.66
N LEU A 114 12.98 19.02 -4.34
CA LEU A 114 11.63 18.46 -4.27
C LEU A 114 11.57 17.02 -4.80
N GLY A 115 12.35 16.73 -5.86
CA GLY A 115 12.57 15.38 -6.36
C GLY A 115 13.12 14.43 -5.30
N THR A 116 14.09 14.85 -4.49
CA THR A 116 14.62 14.05 -3.39
C THR A 116 13.53 13.59 -2.42
N PHE A 117 12.64 14.50 -2.00
CA PHE A 117 11.54 14.15 -1.09
C PHE A 117 10.53 13.22 -1.76
N ALA A 118 10.16 13.48 -3.02
CA ALA A 118 9.24 12.64 -3.77
C ALA A 118 9.76 11.20 -3.96
N TYR A 119 11.04 11.05 -4.31
CA TYR A 119 11.68 9.73 -4.43
C TYR A 119 11.76 9.03 -3.08
N PHE A 120 12.09 9.76 -2.00
CA PHE A 120 12.07 9.17 -0.66
C PHE A 120 10.66 8.71 -0.28
N THR A 121 9.62 9.53 -0.50
CA THR A 121 8.22 9.13 -0.28
C THR A 121 7.87 7.87 -1.05
N ALA A 122 8.17 7.80 -2.35
CA ALA A 122 7.93 6.60 -3.14
C ALA A 122 8.74 5.38 -2.65
N SER A 123 9.93 5.59 -2.08
CA SER A 123 10.77 4.49 -1.57
C SER A 123 10.15 3.75 -0.38
N ILE A 124 9.27 4.40 0.40
CA ILE A 124 8.53 3.77 1.51
C ILE A 124 7.73 2.56 1.02
N ASP A 125 7.21 2.60 -0.21
CA ASP A 125 6.47 1.48 -0.81
C ASP A 125 7.36 0.24 -0.92
N ARG A 126 8.55 0.43 -1.50
CA ARG A 126 9.53 -0.63 -1.74
C ARG A 126 10.16 -1.15 -0.46
N SER A 127 10.41 -0.27 0.49
CA SER A 127 11.07 -0.62 1.74
C SER A 127 10.12 -1.21 2.78
N VAL A 128 8.85 -0.80 2.83
CA VAL A 128 7.94 -1.19 3.91
C VAL A 128 6.72 -1.94 3.39
N VAL A 129 5.98 -1.35 2.45
CA VAL A 129 4.65 -1.85 2.08
C VAL A 129 4.74 -3.13 1.23
N ILE A 130 5.64 -3.18 0.25
CA ILE A 130 5.87 -4.39 -0.57
C ILE A 130 6.36 -5.57 0.28
N PRO A 131 7.38 -5.41 1.16
CA PRO A 131 7.76 -6.48 2.10
C PRO A 131 6.61 -6.91 3.01
N LEU A 132 5.78 -5.98 3.49
CA LEU A 132 4.62 -6.33 4.32
C LEU A 132 3.59 -7.16 3.53
N LEU A 133 3.29 -6.77 2.28
CA LEU A 133 2.42 -7.55 1.40
C LEU A 133 2.98 -8.95 1.14
N ALA A 134 4.30 -9.06 0.93
CA ALA A 134 4.97 -10.34 0.76
C ALA A 134 4.83 -11.21 2.02
N LEU A 135 5.09 -10.64 3.20
CA LEU A 135 4.89 -11.31 4.48
C LEU A 135 3.45 -11.79 4.66
N VAL A 136 2.47 -10.92 4.46
CA VAL A 136 1.06 -11.26 4.68
C VAL A 136 0.60 -12.35 3.72
N ARG A 137 1.11 -12.37 2.48
CA ARG A 137 0.80 -13.39 1.46
C ARG A 137 1.63 -14.67 1.59
N ASP A 138 2.63 -14.70 2.48
CA ASP A 138 3.50 -15.85 2.65
C ASP A 138 2.78 -17.00 3.37
N THR A 139 2.96 -18.21 2.84
CA THR A 139 2.44 -19.48 3.36
C THR A 139 3.53 -20.55 3.48
N SER A 140 4.81 -20.16 3.41
CA SER A 140 5.96 -21.06 3.27
C SER A 140 6.28 -21.91 4.50
N GLY A 141 5.77 -21.54 5.68
CA GLY A 141 6.22 -22.08 6.97
C GLY A 141 7.38 -21.27 7.58
N ASN A 142 7.91 -20.25 6.91
CA ASN A 142 8.98 -19.41 7.43
C ASN A 142 8.41 -18.25 8.26
N VAL A 143 8.27 -18.48 9.57
CA VAL A 143 7.76 -17.49 10.53
C VAL A 143 8.82 -16.49 11.01
N GLY A 144 10.02 -16.48 10.44
CA GLY A 144 11.16 -15.67 10.89
C GLY A 144 11.62 -14.63 9.88
N ASP A 145 12.06 -15.07 8.70
CA ASP A 145 12.85 -14.23 7.79
C ASP A 145 12.02 -13.07 7.20
N ASN A 146 10.77 -13.34 6.81
CA ASN A 146 9.92 -12.32 6.19
C ASN A 146 9.48 -11.22 7.18
N PHE A 147 9.36 -11.54 8.47
CA PHE A 147 9.15 -10.54 9.51
C PHE A 147 10.37 -9.63 9.65
N LYS A 148 11.57 -10.21 9.63
CA LYS A 148 12.82 -9.46 9.71
C LYS A 148 12.96 -8.48 8.54
N THR A 149 12.64 -8.90 7.31
CA THR A 149 12.69 -8.01 6.13
C THR A 149 11.77 -6.79 6.29
N VAL A 150 10.56 -6.97 6.82
CA VAL A 150 9.64 -5.84 7.09
C VAL A 150 10.23 -4.90 8.14
N LEU A 151 10.74 -5.43 9.25
CA LEU A 151 11.32 -4.64 10.33
C LEU A 151 12.59 -3.88 9.88
N GLU A 152 13.45 -4.50 9.09
CA GLU A 152 14.63 -3.85 8.49
C GLU A 152 14.22 -2.70 7.57
N GLY A 153 13.21 -2.91 6.74
CA GLY A 153 12.66 -1.88 5.86
C GLY A 153 12.08 -0.68 6.61
N ILE A 154 11.37 -0.94 7.72
CA ILE A 154 10.90 0.10 8.64
C ILE A 154 12.09 0.87 9.24
N ASN A 155 13.08 0.16 9.76
CA ASN A 155 14.26 0.78 10.37
C ASN A 155 15.01 1.68 9.39
N VAL A 156 15.28 1.21 8.17
CA VAL A 156 15.93 2.00 7.11
C VAL A 156 15.15 3.28 6.80
N THR A 157 13.81 3.18 6.74
CA THR A 157 12.95 4.34 6.49
C THR A 157 13.00 5.34 7.65
N GLN A 158 12.97 4.84 8.89
CA GLN A 158 13.07 5.67 10.09
C GLN A 158 14.44 6.33 10.22
N ASP A 159 15.52 5.63 9.89
CA ASP A 159 16.87 6.15 9.89
C ASP A 159 17.02 7.31 8.91
N TYR A 160 16.43 7.19 7.71
CA TYR A 160 16.40 8.30 6.76
C TYR A 160 15.66 9.51 7.35
N ILE A 161 14.47 9.31 7.92
CA ILE A 161 13.67 10.40 8.51
C ILE A 161 14.42 11.09 9.66
N ASN A 162 15.14 10.34 10.50
CA ASN A 162 15.79 10.89 11.68
C ASN A 162 17.16 11.51 11.37
N ASN A 163 17.91 10.96 10.42
CA ASN A 163 19.32 11.30 10.23
C ASN A 163 19.61 12.03 8.92
N THR A 164 18.85 11.76 7.86
CA THR A 164 19.10 12.34 6.53
C THR A 164 18.14 13.48 6.20
N LEU A 165 16.85 13.26 6.46
CA LEU A 165 15.78 14.21 6.13
C LEU A 165 16.02 15.62 6.71
N PRO A 166 16.49 15.83 7.97
CA PRO A 166 16.73 17.18 8.48
C PRO A 166 17.73 17.98 7.64
N GLY A 167 18.76 17.32 7.11
CA GLY A 167 19.73 17.95 6.21
C GLY A 167 19.12 18.33 4.87
N GLU A 168 18.25 17.47 4.31
CA GLU A 168 17.53 17.76 3.06
C GLU A 168 16.52 18.90 3.21
N LEU A 169 15.81 18.95 4.35
CA LEU A 169 14.88 20.04 4.68
C LEU A 169 15.61 21.37 4.79
N LYS A 170 16.77 21.40 5.46
CA LYS A 170 17.63 22.59 5.55
C LYS A 170 18.07 23.10 4.18
N LYS A 171 18.42 22.20 3.25
CA LYS A 171 18.77 22.60 1.86
C LYS A 171 17.58 23.25 1.16
N LEU A 172 16.38 22.70 1.33
CA LEU A 172 15.16 23.29 0.77
C LEU A 172 14.87 24.66 1.36
N GLU A 173 15.00 24.82 2.68
CA GLU A 173 14.78 26.08 3.39
C GLU A 173 15.67 27.21 2.83
N LEU A 174 16.95 26.92 2.57
CA LEU A 174 17.89 27.86 1.97
C LEU A 174 17.48 28.28 0.54
N LEU A 175 16.74 27.43 -0.17
CA LEU A 175 16.26 27.71 -1.52
C LEU A 175 14.96 28.52 -1.49
N ILE A 176 13.94 28.11 -0.73
CA ILE A 176 12.59 28.67 -0.87
C ILE A 176 11.93 29.12 0.43
N ASN A 177 12.68 29.24 1.54
CA ASN A 177 12.23 29.52 2.91
C ASN A 177 11.61 28.31 3.66
N HIS A 178 11.29 28.52 4.95
CA HIS A 178 10.89 27.45 5.89
C HIS A 178 9.51 26.85 5.63
N TYR A 179 8.59 27.54 4.95
CA TYR A 179 7.19 27.11 4.94
C TYR A 179 6.99 25.70 4.34
N VAL A 180 7.70 25.40 3.25
CA VAL A 180 7.61 24.08 2.61
C VAL A 180 8.39 23.05 3.42
N SER A 181 9.52 23.42 4.05
CA SER A 181 10.26 22.47 4.89
C SER A 181 9.46 22.05 6.11
N ASP A 182 8.80 22.98 6.79
CA ASP A 182 8.04 22.70 8.01
C ASP A 182 6.86 21.74 7.72
N ARG A 183 6.15 21.98 6.61
CA ARG A 183 5.06 21.09 6.18
C ARG A 183 5.55 19.68 5.83
N LEU A 184 6.72 19.57 5.21
CA LEU A 184 7.33 18.28 4.91
C LEU A 184 7.81 17.60 6.19
N GLU A 185 8.41 18.35 7.12
CA GLU A 185 8.83 17.85 8.43
C GLU A 185 7.66 17.27 9.20
N ASP A 186 6.53 17.99 9.29
CA ASP A 186 5.30 17.52 9.92
C ASP A 186 4.76 16.25 9.25
N GLY A 187 4.71 16.25 7.92
CA GLY A 187 4.25 15.10 7.13
C GLY A 187 5.09 13.84 7.37
N PHE A 188 6.43 13.97 7.32
CA PHE A 188 7.33 12.84 7.60
C PHE A 188 7.36 12.47 9.08
N GLY A 189 7.14 13.41 10.00
CA GLY A 189 6.95 13.16 11.42
C GLY A 189 5.70 12.30 11.69
N CYS A 190 4.61 12.57 10.98
CA CYS A 190 3.41 11.76 10.98
C CYS A 190 3.70 10.33 10.46
N VAL A 191 4.40 10.21 9.32
CA VAL A 191 4.83 8.90 8.76
C VAL A 191 5.66 8.12 9.79
N ARG A 192 6.64 8.75 10.43
CA ARG A 192 7.48 8.12 11.47
C ARG A 192 6.64 7.56 12.62
N SER A 193 5.62 8.29 13.06
CA SER A 193 4.69 7.82 14.10
C SER A 193 3.92 6.58 13.65
N GLY A 194 3.43 6.56 12.41
CA GLY A 194 2.80 5.38 11.80
C GLY A 194 3.76 4.17 11.74
N LEU A 195 5.01 4.40 11.33
CA LEU A 195 6.04 3.36 11.26
C LEU A 195 6.41 2.77 12.63
N ASN A 196 6.48 3.61 13.68
CA ASN A 196 6.67 3.12 15.05
C ASN A 196 5.56 2.14 15.48
N ARG A 197 4.30 2.49 15.18
CA ARG A 197 3.15 1.62 15.47
C ARG A 197 3.21 0.33 14.66
N LEU A 198 3.64 0.41 13.41
CA LEU A 198 3.77 -0.75 12.53
C LEU A 198 4.84 -1.69 13.04
N SER A 199 6.02 -1.18 13.39
CA SER A 199 7.13 -1.95 13.96
C SER A 199 6.70 -2.70 15.24
N ALA A 200 6.02 -2.00 16.15
CA ALA A 200 5.50 -2.61 17.38
C ALA A 200 4.48 -3.72 17.10
N SER A 201 3.55 -3.48 16.16
CA SER A 201 2.49 -4.45 15.80
C SER A 201 3.06 -5.69 15.11
N VAL A 202 4.01 -5.50 14.18
CA VAL A 202 4.70 -6.59 13.47
C VAL A 202 5.53 -7.43 14.45
N THR A 203 6.27 -6.79 15.36
CA THR A 203 7.07 -7.48 16.39
C THR A 203 6.18 -8.27 17.36
N SER A 204 5.04 -7.68 17.76
CA SER A 204 4.06 -8.35 18.62
C SER A 204 3.46 -9.57 17.95
N LEU A 205 3.03 -9.44 16.68
CA LEU A 205 2.49 -10.57 15.91
C LEU A 205 3.54 -11.68 15.72
N GLN A 206 4.77 -11.32 15.36
CA GLN A 206 5.87 -12.29 15.24
C GLN A 206 6.06 -13.08 16.53
N SER A 207 6.11 -12.38 17.67
CA SER A 207 6.28 -13.00 18.98
C SER A 207 5.13 -13.95 19.32
N ALA A 208 3.89 -13.57 19.00
CA ALA A 208 2.71 -14.41 19.19
C ALA A 208 2.75 -15.68 18.33
N ILE A 209 3.11 -15.55 17.04
CA ILE A 209 3.25 -16.69 16.12
C ILE A 209 4.36 -17.62 16.60
N MET A 210 5.52 -17.09 16.96
CA MET A 210 6.64 -17.90 17.46
C MET A 210 6.28 -18.64 18.76
N ALA A 211 5.52 -18.02 19.65
CA ALA A 211 5.02 -18.68 20.86
C ALA A 211 4.04 -19.82 20.55
N ALA A 212 3.14 -19.62 19.57
CA ALA A 212 2.22 -20.66 19.12
C ALA A 212 2.94 -21.86 18.48
N VAL A 213 3.93 -21.58 17.61
CA VAL A 213 4.78 -22.61 16.98
C VAL A 213 5.58 -23.37 18.04
N LYS A 214 6.06 -22.68 19.07
CA LYS A 214 6.75 -23.31 20.19
C LYS A 214 5.83 -24.21 21.03
N GLU A 215 4.58 -23.83 21.31
CA GLU A 215 3.62 -24.69 22.02
C GLU A 215 3.24 -25.91 21.18
N ALA A 216 3.00 -25.72 19.89
CA ALA A 216 2.56 -26.80 19.00
C ALA A 216 3.70 -27.71 18.53
N GLU A 217 4.95 -27.28 18.70
CA GLU A 217 6.17 -27.92 18.14
C GLU A 217 6.11 -28.09 16.61
N THR A 218 5.26 -27.31 15.92
CA THR A 218 5.04 -27.35 14.48
C THR A 218 4.52 -26.02 13.95
N VAL A 219 4.80 -25.72 12.68
CA VAL A 219 4.23 -24.55 11.97
C VAL A 219 2.80 -24.80 11.48
N SER A 220 2.36 -26.06 11.42
CA SER A 220 0.98 -26.42 11.09
C SER A 220 0.11 -26.33 12.33
N LEU A 221 -0.23 -25.10 12.73
CA LEU A 221 -0.93 -24.83 13.99
C LEU A 221 -2.40 -25.28 13.96
N PRO A 222 -2.86 -26.04 14.97
CA PRO A 222 -4.29 -26.24 15.21
C PRO A 222 -4.99 -24.88 15.41
N VAL A 223 -6.20 -24.73 14.88
CA VAL A 223 -6.95 -23.46 14.93
C VAL A 223 -7.10 -22.93 16.36
N ASN A 224 -7.33 -23.82 17.33
CA ASN A 224 -7.48 -23.43 18.73
C ASN A 224 -6.16 -22.91 19.35
N THR A 225 -5.02 -23.49 18.97
CA THR A 225 -3.70 -23.03 19.40
C THR A 225 -3.39 -21.68 18.76
N LEU A 226 -3.61 -21.55 17.44
CA LEU A 226 -3.41 -20.27 16.73
C LEU A 226 -4.23 -19.14 17.36
N ARG A 227 -5.53 -19.35 17.59
CA ARG A 227 -6.42 -18.32 18.17
C ARG A 227 -6.08 -17.91 19.60
N ARG A 228 -5.41 -18.79 20.37
CA ARG A 228 -4.97 -18.48 21.73
C ARG A 228 -3.86 -17.44 21.75
N TYR A 229 -2.98 -17.48 20.75
CA TYR A 229 -1.80 -16.61 20.68
C TYR A 229 -2.00 -15.44 19.72
N VAL A 230 -2.49 -15.72 18.52
CA VAL A 230 -2.71 -14.72 17.47
C VAL A 230 -4.15 -14.22 17.56
N SER A 231 -4.31 -13.11 18.25
CA SER A 231 -5.61 -12.44 18.33
C SER A 231 -5.94 -11.71 17.02
N LEU A 232 -7.23 -11.63 16.69
CA LEU A 232 -7.70 -10.80 15.59
C LEU A 232 -7.28 -9.33 15.77
N THR A 233 -7.27 -8.85 17.02
CA THR A 233 -6.83 -7.50 17.37
C THR A 233 -5.39 -7.25 16.93
N ALA A 234 -4.46 -8.18 17.19
CA ALA A 234 -3.06 -8.03 16.80
C ALA A 234 -2.88 -7.91 15.27
N VAL A 235 -3.66 -8.66 14.49
CA VAL A 235 -3.65 -8.55 13.02
C VAL A 235 -4.25 -7.22 12.57
N HIS A 236 -5.34 -6.77 13.20
CA HIS A 236 -5.93 -5.47 12.91
C HIS A 236 -5.07 -4.29 13.36
N ASP A 237 -4.22 -4.44 14.38
CA ASP A 237 -3.23 -3.42 14.78
C ASP A 237 -2.25 -3.13 13.64
N ILE A 238 -1.83 -4.15 12.88
CA ILE A 238 -1.01 -3.97 11.68
C ILE A 238 -1.79 -3.15 10.64
N ALA A 239 -3.03 -3.53 10.31
CA ALA A 239 -3.83 -2.78 9.35
C ALA A 239 -4.03 -1.31 9.76
N ARG A 240 -4.28 -1.06 11.05
CA ARG A 240 -4.40 0.30 11.61
C ARG A 240 -3.09 1.07 11.53
N ALA A 241 -1.95 0.43 11.77
CA ALA A 241 -0.64 1.06 11.67
C ALA A 241 -0.27 1.41 10.21
N VAL A 242 -0.57 0.53 9.25
CA VAL A 242 -0.42 0.85 7.81
C VAL A 242 -1.31 2.02 7.43
N ASN A 243 -2.58 2.03 7.88
CA ASN A 243 -3.47 3.15 7.64
C ASN A 243 -2.93 4.46 8.27
N ALA A 244 -2.30 4.39 9.44
CA ALA A 244 -1.68 5.55 10.08
C ALA A 244 -0.53 6.12 9.25
N VAL A 245 0.24 5.30 8.54
CA VAL A 245 1.22 5.78 7.55
C VAL A 245 0.49 6.43 6.37
N ARG A 246 -0.51 5.73 5.82
CA ARG A 246 -1.27 6.15 4.63
C ARG A 246 -1.86 7.56 4.76
N ILE A 247 -2.47 7.89 5.90
CA ILE A 247 -3.13 9.19 6.10
C ILE A 247 -2.16 10.38 6.07
N CYS A 248 -0.86 10.16 6.31
CA CYS A 248 0.15 11.22 6.30
C CYS A 248 0.65 11.57 4.89
N ILE A 249 0.61 10.59 3.97
CA ILE A 249 1.19 10.71 2.62
C ILE A 249 0.58 11.84 1.77
N PRO A 250 -0.75 12.09 1.77
CA PRO A 250 -1.34 13.14 0.96
C PRO A 250 -0.75 14.53 1.23
N SER A 251 -0.48 14.86 2.50
CA SER A 251 0.10 16.16 2.89
C SER A 251 1.50 16.37 2.31
N ILE A 252 2.32 15.31 2.26
CA ILE A 252 3.67 15.34 1.67
C ILE A 252 3.55 15.55 0.16
N ILE A 253 2.72 14.75 -0.51
CA ILE A 253 2.52 14.82 -1.96
C ILE A 253 1.98 16.19 -2.38
N GLU A 254 1.00 16.73 -1.66
CA GLU A 254 0.44 18.05 -1.92
C GLU A 254 1.47 19.17 -1.74
N SER A 255 2.28 19.10 -0.68
CA SER A 255 3.34 20.08 -0.42
C SER A 255 4.38 20.09 -1.55
N ILE A 256 4.76 18.91 -2.06
CA ILE A 256 5.66 18.79 -3.21
C ILE A 256 5.00 19.34 -4.48
N ASN A 257 3.79 18.85 -4.81
CA ASN A 257 3.11 19.17 -6.05
C ASN A 257 2.78 20.66 -6.16
N SER A 258 2.20 21.24 -5.12
CA SER A 258 1.86 22.67 -5.10
C SER A 258 3.11 23.55 -5.21
N THR A 259 4.25 23.10 -4.68
CA THR A 259 5.52 23.82 -4.83
C THR A 259 6.04 23.71 -6.27
N ILE A 260 6.00 22.53 -6.89
CA ILE A 260 6.37 22.34 -8.31
C ILE A 260 5.50 23.22 -9.22
N GLU A 261 4.19 23.29 -8.99
CA GLU A 261 3.28 24.15 -9.74
C GLU A 261 3.65 25.63 -9.60
N ARG A 262 4.00 26.08 -8.40
CA ARG A 262 4.49 27.45 -8.17
C ARG A 262 5.82 27.72 -8.87
N LEU A 263 6.72 26.75 -8.93
CA LEU A 263 7.98 26.87 -9.69
C LEU A 263 7.71 27.04 -11.18
N LYS A 264 6.76 26.28 -11.76
CA LYS A 264 6.33 26.43 -13.16
C LYS A 264 5.79 27.83 -13.45
N THR A 265 4.92 28.33 -12.57
CA THR A 265 4.36 29.67 -12.72
C THR A 265 5.46 30.74 -12.65
N ALA A 266 6.42 30.59 -11.74
CA ALA A 266 7.56 31.51 -11.63
C ALA A 266 8.47 31.44 -12.87
N ASP A 267 8.67 30.25 -13.43
CA ASP A 267 9.47 30.03 -14.63
C ASP A 267 8.84 30.63 -15.90
N GLY A 268 7.51 30.51 -16.05
CA GLY A 268 6.76 31.12 -17.15
C GLY A 268 6.57 32.64 -17.02
N CYS A 269 6.74 33.19 -15.82
CA CYS A 269 6.81 34.63 -15.57
C CYS A 269 8.22 35.16 -15.86
N GLU A 270 8.68 35.04 -17.11
CA GLU A 270 9.82 35.83 -17.56
C GLU A 270 9.40 37.31 -17.59
N PRO A 271 10.08 38.24 -16.88
CA PRO A 271 9.76 39.64 -16.99
C PRO A 271 10.23 40.11 -18.37
N THR A 272 9.29 40.40 -19.28
CA THR A 272 9.60 41.12 -20.53
C THR A 272 10.19 42.51 -20.28
N THR A 273 10.31 42.97 -19.03
CA THR A 273 10.99 44.22 -18.69
C THR A 273 11.60 44.18 -17.29
N SER A 274 12.92 44.38 -17.24
CA SER A 274 13.75 44.75 -16.09
C SER A 274 13.03 45.62 -15.04
N VAL A 275 12.79 45.08 -13.84
CA VAL A 275 12.93 45.78 -12.56
C VAL A 275 12.97 44.75 -11.43
N HIS A 276 13.87 44.96 -10.46
CA HIS A 276 14.05 44.15 -9.26
C HIS A 276 12.71 43.82 -8.57
N ALA A 277 12.26 42.57 -8.68
CA ALA A 277 11.17 42.04 -7.87
C ALA A 277 11.75 41.10 -6.82
N GLU A 278 11.84 41.60 -5.59
CA GLU A 278 12.16 40.79 -4.41
C GLU A 278 10.98 39.84 -4.13
N PHE A 279 11.20 38.56 -4.40
CA PHE A 279 10.14 37.54 -4.42
C PHE A 279 9.80 37.10 -2.99
N ARG A 280 8.66 37.55 -2.47
CA ARG A 280 8.13 37.14 -1.15
C ARG A 280 6.98 36.16 -1.35
N PHE A 281 7.13 34.93 -0.88
CA PHE A 281 6.04 33.94 -0.89
C PHE A 281 4.89 34.42 0.02
N PRO A 282 3.64 34.47 -0.46
CA PRO A 282 2.49 34.80 0.39
C PRO A 282 2.21 33.67 1.38
N GLN A 283 2.27 34.01 2.67
CA GLN A 283 1.90 33.17 3.80
C GLN A 283 0.37 33.06 3.86
N HIS A 284 -0.22 32.08 3.17
CA HIS A 284 -1.63 31.74 3.41
C HIS A 284 -1.74 30.84 4.63
N ILE A 285 -2.05 31.45 5.77
CA ILE A 285 -2.54 30.78 6.98
C ILE A 285 -4.02 30.46 6.73
N GLY A 286 -4.29 29.22 6.34
CA GLY A 286 -5.63 28.65 6.33
C GLY A 286 -5.83 27.79 7.58
N THR A 287 -6.06 28.42 8.74
CA THR A 287 -6.58 27.72 9.92
C THR A 287 -8.05 27.42 9.69
N ASN A 288 -8.36 26.24 9.14
CA ASN A 288 -9.67 25.65 9.30
C ASN A 288 -9.63 24.73 10.52
N ALA A 289 -10.12 25.27 11.63
CA ALA A 289 -10.46 24.49 12.81
C ALA A 289 -11.53 23.46 12.43
N LEU A 290 -11.14 22.18 12.44
CA LEU A 290 -12.05 21.04 12.45
C LEU A 290 -12.61 20.93 13.87
N THR A 291 -13.80 21.49 14.09
CA THR A 291 -14.68 21.06 15.18
C THR A 291 -15.30 19.71 14.80
N LEU A 292 -14.92 18.67 15.53
CA LEU A 292 -15.54 17.34 15.50
C LEU A 292 -16.85 17.36 16.32
N PRO A 293 -17.90 16.64 15.90
CA PRO A 293 -18.85 16.03 16.81
C PRO A 293 -18.28 14.74 17.44
#